data_AF-A0A1Q3CG50-F1
#
_entry.id   AF-A0A1Q3CG50-F1
#
_cell.length_a   1.000
_cell.length_b   1.000
_cell.length_c   1.000
_cell.angle_alpha   90.00
_cell.angle_beta   90.00
_cell.angle_gamma   90.00
#
_symmetry.space_group_name_H-M   'P 1'
#
loop_
_entity.id
_entity.type
_entity.pdbx_description
1 polymer ?
#
loop_
_entity_poly.entity_id
_entity_poly.type
_entity_poly.pdbx_seq_one_letter_code
_entity_poly.pdbx_strand_id
1 'polypeptide(L)'
;DSSKSDKDEKEVICYECNKPGHIWPDCLKLKKKKYKKKAMIASWNDSVDSSLEEDKNEEIANIVFMAMKDDNEVCSSSLSYNDLQNESNELIDVLDDLNREYQLLKK
;
A
#
# COMPACT_ATOMS: atom_id res chain seq x y z
N ASP A 1 -2.36 -45.21 -8.65
CA ASP A 1 -1.67 -43.91 -8.64
C ASP A 1 -2.33 -42.87 -9.53
N SER A 2 -2.83 -41.80 -8.92
CA SER A 2 -2.99 -40.51 -9.58
C SER A 2 -2.95 -39.45 -8.49
N SER A 3 -1.72 -39.07 -8.17
CA SER A 3 -1.37 -37.92 -7.34
C SER A 3 -2.00 -36.66 -7.94
N LYS A 4 -3.13 -36.21 -7.37
CA LYS A 4 -3.59 -34.84 -7.57
C LYS A 4 -2.97 -34.03 -6.44
N SER A 5 -1.99 -33.22 -6.82
CA SER A 5 -1.30 -32.29 -5.95
C SER A 5 -2.30 -31.26 -5.41
N ASP A 6 -2.51 -31.27 -4.10
CA ASP A 6 -3.11 -30.17 -3.36
C ASP A 6 -2.21 -28.94 -3.52
N LYS A 7 -2.53 -28.10 -4.51
CA LYS A 7 -2.02 -26.74 -4.54
C LYS A 7 -3.06 -25.92 -3.79
N ASP A 8 -2.75 -25.59 -2.55
CA ASP A 8 -3.41 -24.51 -1.81
C ASP A 8 -3.19 -23.20 -2.57
N GLU A 9 -3.94 -23.00 -3.65
CA GLU A 9 -4.14 -21.71 -4.28
C GLU A 9 -4.88 -20.87 -3.24
N LYS A 10 -4.11 -20.19 -2.38
CA LYS A 10 -4.65 -19.28 -1.36
C LYS A 10 -5.60 -18.32 -2.06
N GLU A 11 -6.89 -18.59 -1.89
CA GLU A 11 -7.94 -17.88 -2.58
C GLU A 11 -7.79 -16.39 -2.21
N VAL A 12 -7.62 -15.53 -3.21
CA VAL A 12 -7.40 -14.11 -2.98
C VAL A 12 -8.69 -13.51 -2.45
N ILE A 13 -8.74 -13.20 -1.15
CA ILE A 13 -9.92 -12.63 -0.48
C ILE A 13 -9.78 -11.12 -0.33
N CYS A 14 -10.82 -10.39 -0.76
CA CYS A 14 -10.91 -8.96 -0.59
C CYS A 14 -11.24 -8.60 0.87
N TYR A 15 -10.44 -7.76 1.52
CA TYR A 15 -10.68 -7.32 2.90
C TYR A 15 -11.92 -6.40 3.07
N GLU A 16 -12.31 -5.63 2.06
CA GLU A 16 -13.46 -4.71 2.16
C GLU A 16 -14.82 -5.43 2.04
N CYS A 17 -14.87 -6.57 1.35
CA CYS A 17 -16.14 -7.28 1.10
C CYS A 17 -16.15 -8.75 1.49
N ASN A 18 -15.01 -9.28 1.96
CA ASN A 18 -14.79 -10.67 2.36
C ASN A 18 -15.20 -11.69 1.30
N LYS A 19 -15.11 -11.30 0.02
CA LYS A 19 -15.35 -12.20 -1.11
C LYS A 19 -14.03 -12.61 -1.76
N PRO A 20 -13.90 -13.87 -2.18
CA PRO A 20 -12.75 -14.32 -2.94
C PRO A 20 -12.72 -13.77 -4.38
N GLY A 21 -11.61 -14.02 -5.07
CA GLY A 21 -11.42 -13.75 -6.50
C GLY A 21 -10.92 -12.35 -6.85
N HIS A 22 -10.66 -11.47 -5.87
CA HIS A 22 -10.10 -10.15 -6.12
C HIS A 22 -9.44 -9.54 -4.88
N ILE A 23 -8.47 -8.66 -5.10
CA ILE A 23 -7.81 -7.87 -4.04
C ILE A 23 -8.59 -6.59 -3.73
N TRP A 24 -8.27 -5.93 -2.61
CA TRP A 24 -8.86 -4.66 -2.19
C TRP A 24 -9.07 -3.63 -3.32
N PRO A 25 -8.07 -3.28 -4.17
CA PRO A 25 -8.23 -2.22 -5.17
C PRO A 25 -9.27 -2.54 -6.26
N ASP A 26 -9.55 -3.82 -6.53
CA ASP A 26 -10.49 -4.25 -7.55
C ASP A 26 -11.94 -4.35 -7.04
N CYS A 27 -12.17 -4.11 -5.74
CA CYS A 27 -13.48 -4.20 -5.14
C CYS A 27 -14.43 -3.13 -5.70
N LEU A 28 -15.45 -3.56 -6.44
CA LEU A 28 -16.47 -2.67 -7.01
C LEU A 28 -17.17 -1.79 -5.96
N LYS A 29 -17.26 -2.24 -4.69
CA LYS A 29 -17.80 -1.42 -3.59
C LYS A 29 -16.94 -0.18 -3.31
N LEU A 30 -15.61 -0.29 -3.43
CA LEU A 30 -14.68 0.82 -3.27
C LEU A 30 -14.83 1.83 -4.42
N LYS A 31 -14.99 1.32 -5.65
CA LYS A 31 -15.27 2.13 -6.84
C LYS A 31 -16.55 2.97 -6.66
N LYS A 32 -17.65 2.40 -6.16
CA LYS A 32 -18.90 3.14 -5.90
C LYS A 32 -18.79 4.26 -4.85
N LYS A 33 -17.85 4.18 -3.90
CA LYS A 33 -17.57 5.27 -2.94
C LYS A 33 -16.86 6.46 -3.61
N LYS A 34 -15.99 6.21 -4.60
CA LYS A 34 -15.22 7.25 -5.32
C LYS A 34 -16.04 8.04 -6.35
N TYR A 35 -17.11 7.48 -6.91
CA TYR A 35 -17.90 8.15 -7.96
C TYR A 35 -19.08 9.01 -7.46
N LYS A 36 -19.33 9.11 -6.15
CA LYS A 36 -20.44 9.94 -5.63
C LYS A 36 -20.25 11.46 -5.82
N LYS A 37 -19.10 11.93 -6.35
CA LYS A 37 -18.85 13.34 -6.68
C LYS A 37 -19.30 13.78 -8.09
N LYS A 38 -19.97 12.93 -8.89
CA LYS A 38 -20.40 13.28 -10.25
C LYS A 38 -21.91 13.47 -10.47
N ALA A 39 -22.73 13.43 -9.41
CA ALA A 39 -24.19 13.52 -9.53
C ALA A 39 -24.77 14.95 -9.35
N MET A 40 -23.95 15.99 -9.36
CA MET A 40 -24.38 17.38 -9.15
C MET A 40 -23.95 18.28 -10.33
N ILE A 41 -24.20 17.82 -11.56
CA ILE A 41 -24.11 18.65 -12.78
C ILE A 41 -25.33 18.30 -13.64
N ALA A 42 -26.52 18.64 -13.17
CA ALA A 42 -27.76 18.43 -13.91
C ALA A 42 -28.66 19.67 -13.81
N SER A 43 -28.07 20.83 -14.11
CA SER A 43 -28.82 22.02 -14.53
C SER A 43 -27.85 23.09 -15.04
N TRP A 44 -27.30 22.91 -16.24
CA TRP A 44 -26.89 24.06 -17.04
C TRP A 44 -26.90 23.69 -18.52
N ASN A 45 -27.97 24.12 -19.17
CA ASN A 45 -28.21 24.02 -20.61
C ASN A 45 -27.32 24.98 -21.40
N ASP A 46 -27.06 24.59 -22.66
CA ASP A 46 -26.62 25.39 -23.81
C ASP A 46 -25.30 26.17 -23.74
N SER A 47 -24.24 25.60 -24.29
CA SER A 47 -23.87 25.86 -25.68
C SER A 47 -22.57 25.13 -25.98
N VAL A 48 -22.56 24.39 -27.08
CA VAL A 48 -21.34 23.81 -27.63
C VAL A 48 -20.49 24.91 -28.27
N ASP A 49 -19.19 24.64 -28.30
CA ASP A 49 -18.16 25.26 -29.15
C ASP A 49 -17.22 26.25 -28.47
N SER A 50 -16.10 25.71 -27.99
CA SER A 50 -14.79 26.25 -28.37
C SER A 50 -13.75 25.16 -28.13
N SER A 51 -13.37 24.51 -29.23
CA SER A 51 -12.11 23.81 -29.38
C SER A 51 -10.96 24.81 -29.18
N LEU A 52 -10.39 24.88 -27.98
CA LEU A 52 -9.01 25.34 -27.75
C LEU A 52 -8.60 24.91 -26.34
N GLU A 53 -7.28 24.78 -26.10
CA GLU A 53 -6.64 24.35 -24.84
C GLU A 53 -6.40 22.83 -24.70
N GLU A 54 -5.71 22.24 -25.66
CA GLU A 54 -5.10 20.90 -25.52
C GLU A 54 -3.75 20.95 -24.77
N ASP A 55 -3.13 22.13 -24.62
CA ASP A 55 -1.77 22.31 -24.05
C ASP A 55 -1.77 22.44 -22.51
N LYS A 56 -2.81 23.03 -21.92
CA LYS A 56 -2.94 23.15 -20.46
C LYS A 56 -3.26 21.81 -19.78
N ASN A 57 -3.83 20.87 -20.52
CA ASN A 57 -4.35 19.62 -19.98
C ASN A 57 -3.20 18.66 -19.62
N GLU A 58 -2.10 18.71 -20.36
CA GLU A 58 -0.89 17.92 -20.10
C GLU A 58 -0.10 18.48 -18.90
N GLU A 59 0.02 19.80 -18.78
CA GLU A 59 0.63 20.45 -17.62
C GLU A 59 -0.19 20.18 -16.34
N ILE A 60 -1.52 20.27 -16.42
CA ILE A 60 -2.43 19.91 -15.32
C ILE A 60 -2.32 18.42 -14.99
N ALA A 61 -2.21 17.53 -15.99
CA ALA A 61 -2.02 16.11 -15.76
C ALA A 61 -0.68 15.80 -15.05
N ASN A 62 0.39 16.47 -15.43
CA ASN A 62 1.71 16.35 -14.79
C ASN A 62 1.68 16.85 -13.35
N ILE A 63 1.04 18.01 -13.08
CA ILE A 63 0.88 18.55 -11.72
C ILE A 63 0.01 17.62 -10.87
N VAL A 64 -1.10 17.11 -11.40
CA VAL A 64 -1.99 16.17 -10.69
C VAL A 64 -1.28 14.84 -10.44
N PHE A 65 -0.44 14.36 -11.36
CA PHE A 65 0.37 13.16 -11.19
C PHE A 65 1.41 13.35 -10.08
N MET A 66 2.07 14.51 -10.01
CA MET A 66 3.00 14.86 -8.93
C MET A 66 2.27 14.96 -7.57
N ALA A 67 1.10 15.58 -7.53
CA ALA A 67 0.28 15.67 -6.32
C ALA A 67 -0.27 14.30 -5.85
N MET A 68 -0.52 13.36 -6.76
CA MET A 68 -0.92 11.99 -6.41
C MET A 68 0.27 11.11 -5.99
N LYS A 69 1.50 11.49 -6.35
CA LYS A 69 2.71 10.77 -5.97
C LYS A 69 3.21 11.13 -4.57
N ASP A 70 2.74 12.24 -3.99
CA ASP A 70 3.21 12.78 -2.72
C ASP A 70 2.52 12.17 -1.47
N ASP A 71 1.40 11.45 -1.63
CA ASP A 71 0.57 11.02 -0.49
C ASP A 71 0.46 9.47 -0.33
N ASN A 72 1.33 8.69 -0.97
CA ASN A 72 1.36 7.22 -0.83
C ASN A 72 2.75 6.64 -0.51
N GLU A 73 3.64 7.44 0.07
CA GLU A 73 4.61 6.86 0.98
C GLU A 73 4.00 6.93 2.37
N VAL A 74 3.12 5.96 2.66
CA VAL A 74 3.00 5.51 4.04
C VAL A 74 4.41 5.07 4.39
N CYS A 75 5.17 5.99 5.01
CA CYS A 75 6.27 5.64 5.87
C CYS A 75 5.64 4.85 7.01
N SER A 76 5.28 3.59 6.70
CA SER A 76 5.64 2.50 7.58
C SER A 76 7.09 2.84 7.84
N SER A 77 7.43 3.30 9.03
CA SER A 77 8.83 3.46 9.40
C SER A 77 9.42 2.06 9.31
N SER A 78 9.71 1.61 8.09
CA SER A 78 10.39 0.39 7.78
C SER A 78 11.77 0.75 8.24
N LEU A 79 12.01 0.43 9.49
CA LEU A 79 13.30 0.53 10.14
C LEU A 79 14.34 0.17 9.07
N SER A 80 15.26 1.09 8.79
CA SER A 80 16.25 0.84 7.75
C SER A 80 16.99 -0.44 8.10
N TYR A 81 17.52 -1.15 7.11
CA TYR A 81 18.39 -2.31 7.39
C TYR A 81 19.47 -1.96 8.42
N ASN A 82 19.99 -0.73 8.36
CA ASN A 82 20.99 -0.21 9.30
C ASN A 82 20.45 -0.05 10.72
N ASP A 83 19.23 0.41 10.88
CA ASP A 83 18.58 0.59 12.18
C ASP A 83 18.33 -0.79 12.83
N LEU A 84 17.87 -1.76 12.02
CA LEU A 84 17.63 -3.13 12.49
C LEU A 84 18.95 -3.81 12.87
N GLN A 85 20.00 -3.57 12.08
CA GLN A 85 21.34 -4.07 12.36
C GLN A 85 21.91 -3.48 13.66
N ASN A 86 21.63 -2.20 13.94
CA ASN A 86 22.03 -1.56 15.20
C ASN A 86 21.34 -2.22 16.40
N GLU A 87 20.01 -2.37 16.37
CA GLU A 87 19.25 -3.06 17.42
C GLU A 87 19.75 -4.51 17.63
N SER A 88 20.05 -5.21 16.54
CA SER A 88 20.62 -6.56 16.59
C SER A 88 21.98 -6.59 17.28
N ASN A 89 22.86 -5.62 17.03
CA ASN A 89 24.18 -5.56 17.66
C ASN A 89 24.08 -5.30 19.17
N GLU A 90 23.20 -4.38 19.58
CA GLU A 90 22.97 -4.09 21.01
C GLU A 90 22.51 -5.34 21.78
N LEU A 91 21.65 -6.16 21.18
CA LEU A 91 21.21 -7.42 21.78
C LEU A 91 22.35 -8.44 21.93
N ILE A 92 23.29 -8.49 20.98
CA ILE A 92 24.45 -9.36 21.03
C ILE A 92 25.36 -8.96 22.20
N ASP A 93 25.59 -7.66 22.40
CA ASP A 93 26.43 -7.17 23.50
C ASP A 93 25.86 -7.57 24.87
N VAL A 94 24.54 -7.41 25.06
CA VAL A 94 23.85 -7.83 26.29
C VAL A 94 23.94 -9.34 26.49
N LEU A 95 23.79 -10.13 25.42
CA LEU A 95 23.90 -11.59 25.48
C LEU A 95 25.31 -12.03 25.91
N ASP A 96 26.34 -11.36 25.39
CA ASP A 96 27.72 -11.64 25.73
C ASP A 96 28.04 -11.30 27.19
N ASP A 97 27.51 -10.19 27.70
CA ASP A 97 27.62 -9.81 29.11
C ASP A 97 26.92 -10.82 30.01
N LEU A 98 25.69 -11.21 29.67
CA LEU A 98 24.96 -12.22 30.44
C LEU A 98 25.69 -13.57 30.42
N ASN A 99 26.26 -13.96 29.29
CA ASN A 99 27.05 -15.18 29.19
C ASN A 99 28.31 -15.10 30.08
N ARG A 100 29.00 -13.96 30.12
CA ARG A 100 30.13 -13.74 31.05
C ARG A 100 29.70 -13.93 32.51
N GLU A 101 28.60 -13.29 32.92
CA GLU A 101 28.07 -13.45 34.28
C GLU A 101 27.68 -14.89 34.59
N TYR A 102 27.01 -15.57 33.65
CA TYR A 102 26.66 -16.97 33.79
C TYR A 102 27.89 -17.86 34.00
N GLN A 103 28.97 -17.66 33.25
CA GLN A 103 30.20 -18.44 33.44
C GLN A 103 30.86 -18.17 34.80
N LEU A 104 30.72 -16.96 35.36
CA LEU A 104 31.21 -16.64 36.70
C LEU A 104 30.37 -17.35 37.79
N LEU A 105 29.06 -17.41 37.61
CA LEU A 105 28.12 -18.03 38.56
C LEU A 105 28.08 -19.55 38.49
N LYS A 106 28.41 -20.14 37.34
CA LYS A 106 28.48 -21.59 37.14
C LYS A 106 29.64 -22.26 37.89
N LYS A 107 30.59 -21.47 38.39
CA LYS A 107 31.78 -21.94 39.10
C LYS A 107 31.48 -22.32 40.54
#